data_AF-A0A7D5CHZ7-F1
#
_entry.id   AF-A0A7D5CHZ7-F1
#
_cell.length_a   1.000
_cell.length_b   1.000
_cell.length_c   1.000
_cell.angle_alpha   90.00
_cell.angle_beta   90.00
_cell.angle_gamma   90.00
#
_symmetry.space_group_name_H-M   'P 1'
#
loop_
_entity.id
_entity.type
_entity.pdbx_description
1 polymer ?
#
loop_
_entity_poly.entity_id
_entity_poly.type
_entity_poly.pdbx_seq_one_letter_code
_entity_poly.pdbx_strand_id
1 'polypeptide(L)'
;MSDQPSAADEIMDGVYRALRAHGYADVTMQDIADECSKSKSLLHYHYDTKEDLLVAFLDYVITDSEARIRAHADDPPAERLAGFVGWFVFEADAADREAFHIALLELRTQGPFNDRIREQLVRSDRLLRGTVADILESGIEEGTFREVDVEETAALIVATLDGARTRQITLTDGAEGTDGTADLDESGGTDTGTDATGEDDVEDAAGEDDVEDAAGEDDRTDGATGEDGATARGLPEPTYTRRVAEATLQRIVEPLLAEGVELPSLTSDIDVLTRDGEPE
;
A
#
# COMPACT_ATOMS: atom_id res chain seq x y z
N MET A 1 -17.77 32.09 -7.22
CA MET A 1 -18.86 31.14 -6.87
C MET A 1 -18.39 30.46 -5.60
N SER A 2 -19.23 30.39 -4.58
CA SER A 2 -18.82 29.94 -3.25
C SER A 2 -18.24 28.52 -3.33
N ASP A 3 -17.00 28.38 -2.90
CA ASP A 3 -16.18 27.17 -2.90
C ASP A 3 -16.56 26.27 -1.71
N GLN A 4 -17.86 25.99 -1.57
CA GLN A 4 -18.34 25.07 -0.55
C GLN A 4 -18.54 23.70 -1.18
N PRO A 5 -17.97 22.63 -0.58
CA PRO A 5 -18.19 21.27 -1.04
C PRO A 5 -19.69 20.99 -1.09
N SER A 6 -20.13 20.30 -2.13
CA SER A 6 -21.53 19.93 -2.26
C SER A 6 -21.91 18.95 -1.14
N ALA A 7 -23.21 18.84 -0.86
CA ALA A 7 -23.68 17.83 0.09
C ALA A 7 -23.30 16.39 -0.34
N ALA A 8 -23.06 16.15 -1.63
CA ALA A 8 -22.56 14.87 -2.13
C ALA A 8 -21.08 14.68 -1.77
N ASP A 9 -20.25 15.70 -1.94
CA ASP A 9 -18.82 15.65 -1.61
C ASP A 9 -18.61 15.40 -0.12
N GLU A 10 -19.36 16.11 0.76
CA GLU A 10 -19.34 15.88 2.21
C GLU A 10 -19.72 14.43 2.59
N ILE A 11 -20.61 13.80 1.82
CA ILE A 11 -20.98 12.39 2.03
C ILE A 11 -19.83 11.47 1.60
N MET A 12 -19.23 11.72 0.43
CA MET A 12 -18.13 10.89 -0.07
C MET A 12 -16.89 10.97 0.82
N ASP A 13 -16.60 12.13 1.40
CA ASP A 13 -15.55 12.30 2.41
C ASP A 13 -15.84 11.48 3.68
N GLY A 14 -17.09 11.43 4.11
CA GLY A 14 -17.50 10.59 5.23
C GLY A 14 -17.38 9.10 4.92
N VAL A 15 -17.71 8.68 3.69
CA VAL A 15 -17.48 7.30 3.22
C VAL A 15 -16.00 6.96 3.22
N TYR A 16 -15.14 7.87 2.74
CA TYR A 16 -13.68 7.70 2.78
C TYR A 16 -13.17 7.47 4.20
N ARG A 17 -13.54 8.34 5.15
CA ARG A 17 -13.14 8.21 6.56
C ARG A 17 -13.65 6.92 7.20
N ALA A 18 -14.90 6.55 6.95
CA ALA A 18 -15.48 5.32 7.47
C ALA A 18 -14.79 4.06 6.91
N LEU A 19 -14.47 4.03 5.61
CA LEU A 19 -13.74 2.94 4.99
C LEU A 19 -12.31 2.82 5.52
N ARG A 20 -11.63 3.95 5.73
CA ARG A 20 -10.30 3.98 6.35
C ARG A 20 -10.34 3.42 7.78
N ALA A 21 -11.36 3.77 8.57
CA ALA A 21 -11.46 3.38 9.97
C ALA A 21 -11.92 1.93 10.17
N HIS A 22 -12.81 1.43 9.31
CA HIS A 22 -13.52 0.16 9.52
C HIS A 22 -13.27 -0.90 8.45
N GLY A 23 -12.58 -0.57 7.36
CA GLY A 23 -12.47 -1.45 6.19
C GLY A 23 -13.80 -1.58 5.43
N TYR A 24 -13.80 -2.31 4.32
CA TYR A 24 -15.02 -2.57 3.56
C TYR A 24 -15.90 -3.60 4.28
N ALA A 25 -15.33 -4.64 4.90
CA ALA A 25 -16.11 -5.72 5.50
C ALA A 25 -17.03 -5.22 6.62
N ASP A 26 -16.48 -4.46 7.57
CA ASP A 26 -17.17 -4.12 8.81
C ASP A 26 -17.90 -2.77 8.78
N VAL A 27 -17.62 -1.90 7.80
CA VAL A 27 -18.30 -0.59 7.73
C VAL A 27 -19.82 -0.75 7.57
N THR A 28 -20.60 0.01 8.35
CA THR A 28 -22.05 0.04 8.27
C THR A 28 -22.57 1.41 7.80
N MET A 29 -23.86 1.46 7.41
CA MET A 29 -24.54 2.73 7.13
C MET A 29 -24.60 3.65 8.37
N GLN A 30 -24.43 3.12 9.59
CA GLN A 30 -24.35 3.94 10.79
C GLN A 30 -22.96 4.57 10.92
N ASP A 31 -21.90 3.78 10.73
CA ASP A 31 -20.52 4.29 10.83
C ASP A 31 -20.28 5.42 9.81
N ILE A 32 -20.78 5.25 8.59
CA ILE A 32 -20.72 6.29 7.56
C ILE A 32 -21.52 7.53 7.97
N ALA A 33 -22.71 7.35 8.57
CA ALA A 33 -23.51 8.48 9.05
C ALA A 33 -22.81 9.24 10.19
N ASP A 34 -22.05 8.55 11.02
CA ASP A 34 -21.32 9.13 12.14
C ASP A 34 -20.08 9.91 11.65
N GLU A 35 -19.49 9.51 10.52
CA GLU A 35 -18.39 10.22 9.83
C GLU A 35 -18.87 11.34 8.89
N CYS A 36 -20.17 11.39 8.59
CA CYS A 36 -20.78 12.45 7.81
C CYS A 36 -21.29 13.57 8.73
N SER A 37 -21.17 14.82 8.29
CA SER A 37 -21.89 15.97 8.88
C SER A 37 -23.42 15.85 8.76
N LYS A 38 -23.91 14.82 8.06
CA LYS A 38 -25.29 14.61 7.62
C LYS A 38 -25.94 13.48 8.42
N SER A 39 -27.22 13.64 8.75
CA SER A 39 -27.97 12.59 9.46
C SER A 39 -28.10 11.31 8.62
N LYS A 40 -28.13 10.15 9.29
CA LYS A 40 -28.43 8.84 8.68
C LYS A 40 -29.70 8.83 7.81
N SER A 41 -30.73 9.59 8.20
CA SER A 41 -31.97 9.72 7.41
C SER A 41 -31.72 10.39 6.05
N LEU A 42 -30.75 11.31 5.96
CA LEU A 42 -30.37 11.95 4.71
C LEU A 42 -29.56 11.00 3.82
N LEU A 43 -28.68 10.18 4.41
CA LEU A 43 -28.00 9.12 3.66
C LEU A 43 -28.99 8.12 3.07
N HIS A 44 -29.96 7.63 3.86
CA HIS A 44 -31.00 6.74 3.35
C HIS A 44 -31.95 7.38 2.33
N TYR A 45 -32.06 8.71 2.32
CA TYR A 45 -32.81 9.41 1.28
C TYR A 45 -32.10 9.37 -0.09
N HIS A 46 -30.76 9.37 -0.08
CA HIS A 46 -29.94 9.36 -1.30
C HIS A 46 -29.50 7.94 -1.72
N TYR A 47 -29.33 7.04 -0.75
CA TYR A 47 -28.77 5.70 -0.94
C TYR A 47 -29.55 4.67 -0.13
N ASP A 48 -30.23 3.76 -0.82
CA ASP A 48 -31.08 2.75 -0.18
C ASP A 48 -30.24 1.73 0.61
N THR A 49 -29.06 1.39 0.10
CA THR A 49 -28.16 0.37 0.69
C THR A 49 -26.71 0.86 0.82
N LYS A 50 -25.93 0.17 1.68
CA LYS A 50 -24.46 0.33 1.75
C LYS A 50 -23.83 0.15 0.36
N GLU A 51 -24.35 -0.79 -0.41
CA GLU A 51 -23.84 -1.11 -1.73
C GLU A 51 -24.10 0.01 -2.74
N ASP A 52 -25.27 0.66 -2.71
CA ASP A 52 -25.55 1.86 -3.51
C ASP A 52 -24.57 2.98 -3.23
N LEU A 53 -24.28 3.20 -1.94
CA LEU A 53 -23.36 4.22 -1.49
C LEU A 53 -21.92 3.92 -1.92
N LEU A 54 -21.48 2.67 -1.83
CA LEU A 54 -20.14 2.27 -2.25
C LEU A 54 -19.96 2.30 -3.78
N VAL A 55 -21.00 1.99 -4.56
CA VAL A 55 -20.97 2.17 -6.02
C VAL A 55 -20.85 3.65 -6.37
N ALA A 56 -21.60 4.53 -5.68
CA ALA A 56 -21.49 5.98 -5.86
C ALA A 56 -20.11 6.50 -5.43
N PHE A 57 -19.54 5.94 -4.36
CA PHE A 57 -18.19 6.27 -3.92
C PHE A 57 -17.11 5.85 -4.94
N LEU A 58 -17.23 4.66 -5.55
CA LEU A 58 -16.34 4.26 -6.64
C LEU A 58 -16.43 5.23 -7.83
N ASP A 59 -17.65 5.61 -8.22
CA ASP A 59 -17.88 6.60 -9.28
C ASP A 59 -17.24 7.96 -8.95
N TYR A 60 -17.36 8.41 -7.69
CA TYR A 60 -16.72 9.62 -7.19
C TYR A 60 -15.18 9.55 -7.31
N VAL A 61 -14.56 8.49 -6.79
CA VAL A 61 -13.09 8.30 -6.84
C VAL A 61 -12.58 8.23 -8.29
N ILE A 62 -13.31 7.56 -9.18
CA ILE A 62 -12.97 7.49 -10.60
C ILE A 62 -13.09 8.87 -11.26
N THR A 63 -14.14 9.62 -10.96
CA THR A 63 -14.38 10.95 -11.52
C THR A 63 -13.35 11.97 -11.04
N ASP A 64 -12.95 11.91 -9.76
CA ASP A 64 -11.83 12.70 -9.22
C ASP A 64 -10.53 12.36 -9.96
N SER A 65 -10.25 11.07 -10.16
CA SER A 65 -9.10 10.61 -10.93
C SER A 65 -9.10 11.19 -12.36
N GLU A 66 -10.24 11.14 -13.06
CA GLU A 66 -10.41 11.74 -14.39
C GLU A 66 -10.12 13.24 -14.39
N ALA A 67 -10.56 13.97 -13.35
CA ALA A 67 -10.32 15.40 -13.22
C ALA A 67 -8.83 15.71 -13.03
N ARG A 68 -8.14 14.95 -12.17
CA ARG A 68 -6.70 15.09 -11.94
C ARG A 68 -5.89 14.78 -13.21
N ILE A 69 -6.20 13.68 -13.89
CA ILE A 69 -5.56 13.33 -15.17
C ILE A 69 -5.71 14.48 -16.19
N ARG A 70 -6.91 15.09 -16.27
CA ARG A 70 -7.19 16.20 -17.18
C ARG A 70 -6.43 17.48 -16.81
N ALA A 71 -6.21 17.74 -15.52
CA ALA A 71 -5.47 18.92 -15.06
C ALA A 71 -4.01 18.93 -15.55
N HIS A 72 -3.45 17.75 -15.80
CA HIS A 72 -2.08 17.55 -16.28
C HIS A 72 -2.01 17.17 -17.77
N ALA A 73 -3.07 17.39 -18.54
CA ALA A 73 -3.12 16.98 -19.94
C ALA A 73 -2.12 17.75 -20.84
N ASP A 74 -1.78 18.98 -20.46
CA ASP A 74 -0.87 19.85 -21.22
C ASP A 74 0.61 19.71 -20.80
N ASP A 75 0.91 18.91 -19.78
CA ASP A 75 2.28 18.66 -19.33
C ASP A 75 3.05 17.78 -20.35
N PRO A 76 4.40 17.85 -20.38
CA PRO A 76 5.19 17.01 -21.28
C PRO A 76 4.90 15.52 -21.11
N PRO A 77 4.85 14.70 -22.18
CA PRO A 77 4.45 13.29 -22.09
C PRO A 77 5.31 12.46 -21.12
N ALA A 78 6.61 12.73 -21.07
CA ALA A 78 7.52 12.09 -20.11
C ALA A 78 7.18 12.43 -18.65
N GLU A 79 6.77 13.67 -18.37
CA GLU A 79 6.35 14.12 -17.05
C GLU A 79 5.01 13.53 -16.66
N ARG A 80 4.04 13.51 -17.59
CA ARG A 80 2.73 12.87 -17.39
C ARG A 80 2.87 11.39 -17.06
N LEU A 81 3.72 10.66 -17.78
CA LEU A 81 3.94 9.23 -17.53
C LEU A 81 4.61 8.97 -16.19
N ALA A 82 5.61 9.78 -15.82
CA ALA A 82 6.24 9.68 -14.51
C ALA A 82 5.27 10.05 -13.37
N GLY A 83 4.44 11.08 -13.55
CA GLY A 83 3.36 11.45 -12.63
C GLY A 83 2.33 10.34 -12.46
N PHE A 84 1.92 9.69 -13.56
CA PHE A 84 1.04 8.53 -13.52
C PHE A 84 1.66 7.37 -12.73
N VAL A 85 2.93 7.04 -12.97
CA VAL A 85 3.65 6.02 -12.20
C VAL A 85 3.73 6.39 -10.72
N GLY A 86 4.02 7.66 -10.41
CA GLY A 86 4.08 8.20 -9.05
C GLY A 86 2.76 8.09 -8.29
N TRP A 87 1.62 8.18 -8.98
CA TRP A 87 0.30 8.01 -8.36
C TRP A 87 0.10 6.64 -7.69
N PHE A 88 0.84 5.62 -8.14
CA PHE A 88 0.78 4.29 -7.53
C PHE A 88 1.52 4.20 -6.19
N VAL A 89 2.49 5.08 -5.98
CA VAL A 89 3.36 5.10 -4.80
C VAL A 89 2.67 5.78 -3.62
N PHE A 90 2.79 5.16 -2.45
CA PHE A 90 2.54 5.80 -1.16
C PHE A 90 3.68 5.43 -0.21
N GLU A 91 4.05 6.39 0.63
CA GLU A 91 5.17 6.26 1.57
C GLU A 91 4.79 5.41 2.79
N ALA A 92 5.81 4.90 3.48
CA ALA A 92 5.63 3.95 4.58
C ALA A 92 4.92 4.56 5.81
N ASP A 93 4.95 5.87 5.97
CA ASP A 93 4.31 6.61 7.06
C ASP A 93 2.88 7.07 6.72
N ALA A 94 2.39 6.79 5.51
CA ALA A 94 1.05 7.14 5.05
C ALA A 94 0.00 6.09 5.48
N ALA A 95 -0.09 5.81 6.79
CA ALA A 95 -0.99 4.79 7.36
C ALA A 95 -2.46 4.96 6.91
N ASP A 96 -2.91 6.19 6.75
CA ASP A 96 -4.27 6.54 6.33
C ASP A 96 -4.54 6.10 4.89
N ARG A 97 -3.55 6.31 4.03
CA ARG A 97 -3.58 5.91 2.63
C ARG A 97 -3.46 4.41 2.47
N GLU A 98 -2.65 3.76 3.29
CA GLU A 98 -2.57 2.29 3.35
C GLU A 98 -3.92 1.68 3.74
N ALA A 99 -4.54 2.15 4.82
CA ALA A 99 -5.85 1.69 5.29
C ALA A 99 -6.95 1.91 4.23
N PHE A 100 -6.95 3.06 3.55
CA PHE A 100 -7.86 3.29 2.43
C PHE A 100 -7.63 2.30 1.27
N HIS A 101 -6.37 2.04 0.91
CA HIS A 101 -6.05 1.10 -0.15
C HIS A 101 -6.37 -0.35 0.22
N ILE A 102 -6.30 -0.73 1.50
CA ILE A 102 -6.82 -2.01 2.02
C ILE A 102 -8.32 -2.10 1.76
N ALA A 103 -9.09 -1.09 2.18
CA ALA A 103 -10.54 -1.07 1.97
C ALA A 103 -10.91 -1.12 0.47
N LEU A 104 -10.14 -0.44 -0.38
CA LEU A 104 -10.33 -0.49 -1.84
C LEU A 104 -9.99 -1.87 -2.42
N LEU A 105 -8.98 -2.56 -1.90
CA LEU A 105 -8.66 -3.93 -2.29
C LEU A 105 -9.80 -4.88 -1.91
N GLU A 106 -10.32 -4.79 -0.68
CA GLU A 106 -11.48 -5.56 -0.24
C GLU A 106 -12.71 -5.32 -1.14
N LEU A 107 -13.00 -4.06 -1.46
CA LEU A 107 -14.09 -3.69 -2.37
C LEU A 107 -13.90 -4.25 -3.78
N ARG A 108 -12.67 -4.26 -4.30
CA ARG A 108 -12.34 -4.88 -5.61
C ARG A 108 -12.67 -6.37 -5.64
N THR A 109 -12.47 -7.09 -4.54
CA THR A 109 -12.78 -8.53 -4.46
C THR A 109 -14.27 -8.85 -4.59
N GLN A 110 -15.14 -7.85 -4.47
CA GLN A 110 -16.58 -8.01 -4.65
C GLN A 110 -17.02 -7.99 -6.12
N GLY A 111 -16.17 -7.52 -7.05
CA GLY A 111 -16.50 -7.45 -8.48
C GLY A 111 -17.05 -8.74 -9.09
N PRO A 112 -16.50 -9.94 -8.81
CA PRO A 112 -17.05 -11.20 -9.30
C PRO A 112 -18.47 -11.53 -8.82
N PHE A 113 -18.93 -10.89 -7.74
CA PHE A 113 -20.21 -11.18 -7.07
C PHE A 113 -21.23 -10.05 -7.19
N ASN A 114 -20.80 -8.86 -7.63
CA ASN A 114 -21.64 -7.67 -7.80
C ASN A 114 -21.33 -6.99 -9.14
N ASP A 115 -22.30 -7.06 -10.07
CA ASP A 115 -22.19 -6.47 -11.40
C ASP A 115 -22.00 -4.96 -11.40
N ARG A 116 -22.63 -4.23 -10.47
CA ARG A 116 -22.51 -2.76 -10.38
C ARG A 116 -21.13 -2.33 -9.91
N ILE A 117 -20.56 -3.04 -8.94
CA ILE A 117 -19.15 -2.84 -8.54
C ILE A 117 -18.26 -3.19 -9.72
N ARG A 118 -18.48 -4.34 -10.38
CA ARG A 118 -17.70 -4.78 -11.54
C ARG A 118 -17.69 -3.74 -12.67
N GLU A 119 -18.82 -3.11 -12.95
CA GLU A 119 -18.93 -2.04 -13.95
C GLU A 119 -18.01 -0.85 -13.62
N GLN A 120 -17.97 -0.43 -12.35
CA GLN A 120 -17.07 0.64 -11.90
C GLN A 120 -15.60 0.20 -11.98
N LEU A 121 -15.28 -1.04 -11.61
CA LEU A 121 -13.91 -1.57 -11.73
C LEU A 121 -13.45 -1.63 -13.19
N VAL A 122 -14.32 -2.02 -14.11
CA VAL A 122 -14.04 -2.00 -15.55
C VAL A 122 -13.84 -0.57 -16.06
N ARG A 123 -14.62 0.39 -15.56
CA ARG A 123 -14.41 1.82 -15.89
C ARG A 123 -13.06 2.31 -15.39
N SER A 124 -12.70 2.00 -14.14
CA SER A 124 -11.40 2.36 -13.56
C SER A 124 -10.23 1.77 -14.37
N ASP A 125 -10.29 0.48 -14.72
CA ASP A 125 -9.28 -0.18 -15.55
C ASP A 125 -9.14 0.48 -16.93
N ARG A 126 -10.25 0.82 -17.59
CA ARG A 126 -10.24 1.56 -18.86
C ARG A 126 -9.64 2.96 -18.72
N LEU A 127 -9.94 3.67 -17.64
CA LEU A 127 -9.37 4.98 -17.38
C LEU A 127 -7.85 4.89 -17.22
N LEU A 128 -7.37 3.95 -16.40
CA LEU A 128 -5.94 3.79 -16.14
C LEU A 128 -5.16 3.41 -17.40
N ARG A 129 -5.63 2.38 -18.12
CA ARG A 129 -4.99 1.95 -19.38
C ARG A 129 -5.09 3.00 -20.47
N GLY A 130 -6.26 3.63 -20.63
CA GLY A 130 -6.47 4.71 -21.58
C GLY A 130 -5.57 5.91 -21.31
N THR A 131 -5.38 6.29 -20.04
CA THR A 131 -4.48 7.39 -19.68
C THR A 131 -3.04 7.13 -20.11
N VAL A 132 -2.52 5.92 -19.86
CA VAL A 132 -1.16 5.56 -20.30
C VAL A 132 -1.08 5.48 -21.82
N ALA A 133 -2.09 4.92 -22.49
CA ALA A 133 -2.16 4.87 -23.94
C ALA A 133 -2.12 6.28 -24.56
N ASP A 134 -2.97 7.19 -24.09
CA ASP A 134 -3.03 8.58 -24.55
C ASP A 134 -1.69 9.31 -24.36
N ILE A 135 -0.99 9.08 -23.24
CA ILE A 135 0.34 9.65 -22.98
C ILE A 135 1.39 9.09 -23.94
N LEU A 136 1.36 7.78 -24.19
CA LEU A 136 2.30 7.14 -25.12
C LEU A 136 2.06 7.58 -26.56
N GLU A 137 0.81 7.67 -27.00
CA GLU A 137 0.44 8.15 -28.34
C GLU A 137 0.92 9.58 -28.56
N SER A 138 0.59 10.51 -27.65
CA SER A 138 1.05 11.91 -27.78
C SER A 138 2.58 12.00 -27.74
N GLY A 139 3.24 11.25 -26.85
CA GLY A 139 4.69 11.24 -26.77
C GLY A 139 5.37 10.65 -28.01
N ILE A 140 4.76 9.67 -28.69
CA ILE A 140 5.26 9.16 -29.98
C ILE A 140 5.09 10.23 -31.07
N GLU A 141 3.92 10.88 -31.15
CA GLU A 141 3.65 11.95 -32.13
C GLU A 141 4.59 13.15 -31.95
N GLU A 142 4.92 13.49 -30.71
CA GLU A 142 5.83 14.59 -30.34
C GLU A 142 7.32 14.20 -30.47
N GLY A 143 7.63 12.92 -30.72
CA GLY A 143 9.00 12.41 -30.78
C GLY A 143 9.69 12.30 -29.42
N THR A 144 8.92 12.33 -28.33
CA THR A 144 9.38 12.09 -26.95
C THR A 144 9.64 10.61 -26.70
N PHE A 145 8.79 9.74 -27.25
CA PHE A 145 8.91 8.28 -27.16
C PHE A 145 9.15 7.65 -28.54
N ARG A 146 9.83 6.52 -28.54
CA ARG A 146 10.00 5.63 -29.69
C ARG A 146 8.69 4.89 -29.96
N GLU A 147 8.45 4.50 -31.21
CA GLU A 147 7.27 3.69 -31.56
C GLU A 147 7.25 2.35 -30.82
N VAL A 148 6.10 2.04 -30.21
CA VAL A 148 5.80 0.79 -29.50
C VAL A 148 4.36 0.35 -29.75
N ASP A 149 4.02 -0.88 -29.36
CA ASP A 149 2.63 -1.28 -29.19
C ASP A 149 2.06 -0.56 -27.95
N VAL A 150 1.26 0.48 -28.19
CA VAL A 150 0.71 1.37 -27.16
C VAL A 150 -0.15 0.59 -26.17
N GLU A 151 -1.05 -0.25 -26.66
CA GLU A 151 -2.04 -0.95 -25.84
C GLU A 151 -1.37 -2.03 -24.98
N GLU A 152 -0.44 -2.81 -25.55
CA GLU A 152 0.31 -3.81 -24.79
C GLU A 152 1.22 -3.16 -23.74
N THR A 153 1.86 -2.04 -24.09
CA THR A 153 2.74 -1.30 -23.17
C THR A 153 1.93 -0.67 -22.03
N ALA A 154 0.79 -0.06 -22.33
CA ALA A 154 -0.11 0.50 -21.32
C ALA A 154 -0.62 -0.58 -20.36
N ALA A 155 -1.05 -1.72 -20.89
CA ALA A 155 -1.49 -2.86 -20.08
C ALA A 155 -0.35 -3.38 -19.17
N LEU A 156 0.88 -3.48 -19.67
CA LEU A 156 2.04 -3.92 -18.91
C LEU A 156 2.36 -2.97 -17.75
N ILE A 157 2.39 -1.66 -18.00
CA ILE A 157 2.68 -0.64 -16.98
C ILE A 157 1.62 -0.69 -15.87
N VAL A 158 0.33 -0.64 -16.24
CA VAL A 158 -0.77 -0.67 -15.26
C VAL A 158 -0.75 -1.96 -14.43
N ALA A 159 -0.63 -3.12 -15.08
CA ALA A 159 -0.61 -4.40 -14.37
C ALA A 159 0.58 -4.54 -13.42
N THR A 160 1.75 -4.00 -13.79
CA THR A 160 2.95 -4.02 -12.94
C THR A 160 2.73 -3.20 -11.66
N LEU A 161 2.16 -2.00 -11.80
CA LEU A 161 1.92 -1.10 -10.67
C LEU A 161 0.78 -1.60 -9.76
N ASP A 162 -0.31 -2.09 -10.33
CA ASP A 162 -1.42 -2.71 -9.59
C ASP A 162 -0.96 -3.94 -8.80
N GLY A 163 -0.14 -4.80 -9.43
CA GLY A 163 0.46 -5.95 -8.79
C GLY A 163 1.38 -5.56 -7.64
N ALA A 164 2.20 -4.52 -7.83
CA ALA A 164 3.09 -4.00 -6.79
C ALA A 164 2.31 -3.49 -5.57
N ARG A 165 1.29 -2.66 -5.80
CA ARG A 165 0.41 -2.11 -4.77
C ARG A 165 -0.31 -3.22 -4.01
N THR A 166 -0.91 -4.17 -4.73
CA THR A 166 -1.62 -5.31 -4.12
C THR A 166 -0.67 -6.11 -3.23
N ARG A 167 0.56 -6.37 -3.71
CA ARG A 167 1.55 -7.13 -2.97
C ARG A 167 2.08 -6.39 -1.75
N GLN A 168 2.26 -5.07 -1.83
CA GLN A 168 2.58 -4.26 -0.65
C GLN A 168 1.48 -4.37 0.39
N ILE A 169 0.22 -4.13 0.01
CA ILE A 169 -0.91 -4.18 0.94
C ILE A 169 -1.09 -5.56 1.58
N THR A 170 -0.84 -6.64 0.82
CA THR A 170 -1.08 -8.01 1.29
C THR A 170 0.08 -8.58 2.11
N LEU A 171 1.30 -8.09 1.92
CA LEU A 171 2.52 -8.67 2.50
C LEU A 171 3.31 -7.75 3.42
N THR A 172 2.97 -6.46 3.48
CA THR A 172 3.48 -5.60 4.56
C THR A 172 2.80 -6.06 5.85
N ASP A 173 3.60 -6.31 6.89
CA ASP A 173 3.06 -6.60 8.22
C ASP A 173 2.23 -5.38 8.64
N GLY A 174 0.91 -5.53 8.61
CA GLY A 174 -0.01 -4.51 9.11
C GLY A 174 0.40 -4.19 10.53
N ALA A 175 0.71 -2.93 10.80
CA ALA A 175 1.20 -2.46 12.10
C ALA A 175 0.48 -3.19 13.24
N GLU A 176 1.19 -4.13 13.89
CA GLU A 176 0.73 -4.77 15.10
C GLU A 176 0.62 -3.69 16.18
N GLY A 177 -0.60 -3.22 16.40
CA GLY A 177 -0.97 -2.63 17.67
C GLY A 177 -0.92 -3.71 18.75
N THR A 178 -0.03 -3.50 19.71
CA THR A 178 -0.01 -4.00 21.10
C THR A 178 0.72 -5.33 21.41
N ASP A 179 1.82 -5.14 22.14
CA ASP A 179 2.21 -5.80 23.39
C ASP A 179 2.77 -7.23 23.35
N GLY A 180 3.99 -7.38 23.84
CA GLY A 180 4.60 -8.67 24.13
C GLY A 180 6.05 -8.84 23.68
N THR A 181 6.97 -8.00 24.17
CA THR A 181 8.34 -8.49 24.40
C THR A 181 8.27 -9.60 25.44
N ALA A 182 8.05 -10.83 24.98
CA ALA A 182 8.40 -12.02 25.73
C ALA A 182 9.91 -12.18 25.59
N ASP A 183 10.62 -11.52 26.49
CA ASP A 183 11.97 -11.89 26.88
C ASP A 183 11.97 -13.39 27.21
N LEU A 184 12.55 -14.19 26.32
CA LEU A 184 13.08 -15.49 26.69
C LEU A 184 14.45 -15.24 27.33
N ASP A 185 14.45 -14.83 28.60
CA ASP A 185 15.63 -14.88 29.45
C ASP A 185 15.55 -16.14 30.32
N GLU A 186 16.42 -17.08 29.99
CA GLU A 186 16.82 -18.20 30.83
C GLU A 186 17.47 -17.67 32.10
N SER A 187 16.78 -17.72 33.25
CA SER A 187 17.47 -17.72 34.54
C SER A 187 16.83 -18.71 35.51
N GLY A 188 17.67 -19.62 36.00
CA GLY A 188 17.30 -20.67 36.94
C GLY A 188 17.32 -20.26 38.41
N GLY A 189 16.78 -21.16 39.23
CA GLY A 189 16.86 -21.19 40.71
C GLY A 189 15.74 -20.40 41.40
N THR A 190 14.93 -20.93 42.32
CA THR A 190 15.23 -21.91 43.38
C THR A 190 13.94 -22.49 43.99
N ASP A 191 14.05 -23.77 44.35
CA ASP A 191 13.41 -24.51 45.45
C ASP A 191 12.42 -23.78 46.39
N THR A 192 11.20 -24.35 46.52
CA THR A 192 10.66 -24.85 47.81
C THR A 192 9.29 -25.54 47.65
N GLY A 193 9.23 -26.81 48.05
CA GLY A 193 8.20 -27.28 48.98
C GLY A 193 6.88 -27.86 48.44
N THR A 194 6.84 -29.19 48.35
CA THR A 194 5.81 -30.09 48.92
C THR A 194 4.34 -29.92 48.45
N ASP A 195 3.83 -30.87 47.67
CA ASP A 195 2.92 -31.90 48.22
C ASP A 195 2.76 -33.11 47.28
N ALA A 196 2.55 -34.27 47.88
CA ALA A 196 2.59 -35.60 47.29
C ALA A 196 1.28 -35.98 46.57
N THR A 197 1.35 -36.92 45.61
CA THR A 197 0.64 -38.22 45.58
C THR A 197 0.63 -38.89 44.18
N GLY A 198 0.82 -40.21 44.16
CA GLY A 198 0.43 -41.14 43.08
C GLY A 198 1.53 -41.47 42.07
N GLU A 199 2.42 -42.44 42.35
CA GLU A 199 2.28 -43.86 41.94
C GLU A 199 2.26 -44.05 40.41
N ASP A 200 3.40 -44.45 39.84
CA ASP A 200 3.50 -45.77 39.20
C ASP A 200 4.96 -46.11 38.85
N ASP A 201 5.36 -47.28 39.35
CA ASP A 201 6.64 -47.95 39.21
C ASP A 201 6.85 -48.46 37.77
N VAL A 202 8.02 -48.21 37.18
CA VAL A 202 8.70 -49.20 36.33
C VAL A 202 10.21 -49.13 36.57
N GLU A 203 10.72 -50.23 37.10
CA GLU A 203 12.13 -50.54 37.32
C GLU A 203 12.91 -50.71 36.00
N ASP A 204 14.07 -50.06 35.97
CA ASP A 204 15.41 -50.63 35.81
C ASP A 204 15.77 -51.41 34.52
N ALA A 205 16.76 -50.88 33.79
CA ALA A 205 17.84 -51.69 33.19
C ALA A 205 18.95 -50.80 32.59
N ALA A 206 20.09 -50.78 33.29
CA ALA A 206 21.45 -51.02 32.81
C ALA A 206 22.03 -50.23 31.62
N GLY A 207 23.25 -49.70 31.82
CA GLY A 207 24.19 -49.40 30.75
C GLY A 207 25.30 -48.42 31.16
N GLU A 208 26.37 -48.96 31.73
CA GLU A 208 27.66 -48.31 31.93
C GLU A 208 28.28 -47.87 30.58
N ASP A 209 28.97 -46.73 30.53
CA ASP A 209 30.39 -46.68 30.15
C ASP A 209 30.95 -45.24 30.18
N ASP A 210 32.04 -45.11 30.91
CA ASP A 210 32.99 -44.00 30.97
C ASP A 210 33.59 -43.67 29.58
N VAL A 211 33.84 -42.39 29.27
CA VAL A 211 35.15 -41.93 28.76
C VAL A 211 35.40 -40.47 29.14
N GLU A 212 36.59 -40.26 29.67
CA GLU A 212 37.27 -39.05 30.09
C GLU A 212 37.51 -37.98 29.00
N ASP A 213 37.47 -36.72 29.44
CA ASP A 213 38.52 -35.70 29.33
C ASP A 213 39.28 -35.51 28.00
N ALA A 214 39.21 -34.29 27.44
CA ALA A 214 40.40 -33.51 27.10
C ALA A 214 40.07 -32.14 26.50
N ALA A 215 40.63 -31.14 27.19
CA ALA A 215 41.02 -29.80 26.80
C ALA A 215 41.21 -29.47 25.30
N GLY A 216 40.83 -28.24 24.96
CA GLY A 216 41.36 -27.46 23.85
C GLY A 216 41.38 -25.97 24.21
N GLU A 217 42.51 -25.50 24.74
CA GLU A 217 42.86 -24.08 24.87
C GLU A 217 43.33 -23.52 23.51
N ASP A 218 42.93 -22.29 23.17
CA ASP A 218 43.77 -21.21 22.61
C ASP A 218 42.84 -20.00 22.31
N ASP A 219 42.90 -18.90 23.05
CA ASP A 219 43.90 -17.81 23.05
C ASP A 219 43.63 -16.72 21.99
N ARG A 220 43.77 -15.46 22.43
CA ARG A 220 43.92 -14.19 21.67
C ARG A 220 42.61 -13.59 21.10
N THR A 221 42.28 -12.31 21.23
CA THR A 221 43.07 -11.11 21.60
C THR A 221 42.13 -9.94 21.93
N ASP A 222 42.59 -9.11 22.85
CA ASP A 222 42.03 -7.84 23.30
C ASP A 222 42.29 -6.68 22.29
N GLY A 223 41.32 -5.76 22.21
CA GLY A 223 41.53 -4.33 22.00
C GLY A 223 41.82 -3.81 20.58
N ALA A 224 40.90 -3.01 20.02
CA ALA A 224 41.12 -1.55 19.91
C ALA A 224 40.01 -0.84 19.10
N THR A 225 39.52 0.25 19.71
CA THR A 225 39.11 1.53 19.09
C THR A 225 37.97 1.51 18.08
N GLY A 226 36.76 1.72 18.59
CA GLY A 226 35.66 2.29 17.81
C GLY A 226 35.97 3.75 17.49
N GLU A 227 36.23 4.02 16.21
CA GLU A 227 36.21 5.36 15.66
C GLU A 227 34.80 5.68 15.15
N ASP A 228 34.38 6.86 15.57
CA ASP A 228 33.14 7.57 15.36
C ASP A 228 32.81 7.73 13.86
N GLY A 229 32.08 6.75 13.32
CA GLY A 229 31.42 6.85 12.02
C GLY A 229 29.97 7.22 12.23
N ALA A 230 29.68 8.52 12.32
CA ALA A 230 28.31 9.04 12.25
C ALA A 230 27.69 8.67 10.89
N THR A 231 27.12 7.48 10.79
CA THR A 231 26.26 7.08 9.69
C THR A 231 25.09 8.04 9.63
N ALA A 232 24.92 8.71 8.50
CA ALA A 232 23.74 9.46 8.14
C ALA A 232 22.50 8.67 8.62
N ARG A 233 21.74 9.25 9.56
CA ARG A 233 20.49 8.65 10.05
C ARG A 233 19.63 8.38 8.83
N GLY A 234 19.48 7.09 8.53
CA GLY A 234 18.94 6.56 7.30
C GLY A 234 17.55 7.10 7.05
N LEU A 235 17.32 7.56 5.82
CA LEU A 235 15.97 7.66 5.29
C LEU A 235 15.34 6.25 5.36
N PRO A 236 14.05 6.14 5.68
CA PRO A 236 13.37 4.85 5.69
C PRO A 236 13.56 4.14 4.34
N GLU A 237 13.71 2.82 4.37
CA GLU A 237 13.76 2.01 3.15
C GLU A 237 12.50 2.29 2.30
N PRO A 238 12.64 2.45 0.97
CA PRO A 238 11.50 2.75 0.11
C PRO A 238 10.47 1.61 0.15
N THR A 239 9.19 1.97 0.09
CA THR A 239 8.11 0.98 0.04
C THR A 239 8.24 0.04 -1.15
N TYR A 240 7.65 -1.15 -1.07
CA TYR A 240 7.73 -2.13 -2.17
C TYR A 240 7.19 -1.55 -3.49
N THR A 241 6.07 -0.84 -3.43
CA THR A 241 5.47 -0.17 -4.61
C THR A 241 6.40 0.91 -5.15
N ARG A 242 7.06 1.70 -4.28
CA ARG A 242 8.07 2.68 -4.71
C ARG A 242 9.22 2.02 -5.47
N ARG A 243 9.77 0.93 -4.94
CA ARG A 243 10.84 0.17 -5.60
C ARG A 243 10.43 -0.36 -6.98
N VAL A 244 9.19 -0.86 -7.11
CA VAL A 244 8.67 -1.34 -8.40
C VAL A 244 8.36 -0.19 -9.36
N ALA A 245 7.87 0.95 -8.87
CA ALA A 245 7.64 2.15 -9.67
C ALA A 245 8.96 2.71 -10.25
N GLU A 246 10.00 2.82 -9.43
CA GLU A 246 11.35 3.21 -9.87
C GLU A 246 11.90 2.22 -10.91
N ALA A 247 11.74 0.90 -10.67
CA ALA A 247 12.13 -0.12 -11.64
C ALA A 247 11.30 -0.06 -12.94
N THR A 248 10.03 0.31 -12.86
CA THR A 248 9.14 0.49 -14.03
C THR A 248 9.64 1.64 -14.88
N LEU A 249 9.98 2.78 -14.28
CA LEU A 249 10.58 3.89 -15.01
C LEU A 249 11.90 3.49 -15.65
N GLN A 250 12.81 2.87 -14.90
CA GLN A 250 14.15 2.53 -15.41
C GLN A 250 14.14 1.41 -16.46
N ARG A 251 13.28 0.39 -16.31
CA ARG A 251 13.33 -0.84 -17.12
C ARG A 251 12.29 -0.89 -18.21
N ILE A 252 11.19 -0.14 -18.08
CA ILE A 252 10.11 -0.12 -19.07
C ILE A 252 10.10 1.23 -19.77
N VAL A 253 10.04 2.36 -19.04
CA VAL A 253 9.82 3.69 -19.63
C VAL A 253 11.08 4.32 -20.23
N GLU A 254 12.22 4.29 -19.52
CA GLU A 254 13.48 4.88 -19.96
C GLU A 254 13.95 4.31 -21.31
N PRO A 255 13.83 2.99 -21.57
CA PRO A 255 14.04 2.49 -22.92
C PRO A 255 13.17 3.22 -23.94
N LEU A 256 11.90 3.50 -23.67
CA LEU A 256 11.00 4.12 -24.66
C LEU A 256 11.41 5.52 -25.06
N LEU A 257 12.24 6.22 -24.30
CA LEU A 257 12.63 7.60 -24.60
C LEU A 257 13.37 7.71 -25.93
N ALA A 258 13.11 8.79 -26.65
CA ALA A 258 13.93 9.23 -27.76
C ALA A 258 15.29 9.76 -27.26
N GLU A 259 16.26 9.83 -28.17
CA GLU A 259 17.62 10.26 -27.84
C GLU A 259 17.63 11.70 -27.28
N GLY A 260 18.21 11.88 -26.08
CA GLY A 260 18.33 13.19 -25.43
C GLY A 260 17.11 13.62 -24.59
N VAL A 261 16.08 12.78 -24.48
CA VAL A 261 14.97 12.99 -23.54
C VAL A 261 15.31 12.35 -22.20
N GLU A 262 15.13 13.08 -21.10
CA GLU A 262 15.31 12.57 -19.74
C GLU A 262 13.96 12.44 -19.03
N LEU A 263 13.80 11.38 -18.25
CA LEU A 263 12.65 11.25 -17.35
C LEU A 263 12.89 12.05 -16.08
N PRO A 264 11.85 12.72 -15.55
CA PRO A 264 11.94 13.25 -14.20
C PRO A 264 12.09 12.10 -13.21
N SER A 265 12.90 12.30 -12.17
CA SER A 265 13.01 11.35 -11.07
C SER A 265 11.70 11.28 -10.30
N LEU A 266 11.34 10.10 -9.77
CA LEU A 266 10.40 9.95 -8.66
C LEU A 266 11.03 10.55 -7.39
N THR A 267 11.30 11.86 -7.35
CA THR A 267 11.55 12.53 -6.07
C THR A 267 10.30 12.36 -5.22
N SER A 268 10.46 12.33 -3.89
CA SER A 268 9.36 12.32 -2.91
C SER A 268 8.33 13.46 -3.11
N ASP A 269 8.63 14.40 -4.00
CA ASP A 269 7.84 15.56 -4.36
C ASP A 269 7.01 15.38 -5.66
N ILE A 270 6.88 14.18 -6.24
CA ILE A 270 5.83 13.95 -7.26
C ILE A 270 4.47 13.89 -6.54
N ASP A 271 4.06 15.07 -6.09
CA ASP A 271 2.77 15.40 -5.52
C ASP A 271 1.81 15.88 -6.62
N VAL A 272 1.99 15.35 -7.84
CA VAL A 272 1.39 15.90 -9.07
C VAL A 272 -0.05 15.42 -9.24
N LEU A 273 -0.45 14.32 -8.61
CA LEU A 273 -1.84 13.80 -8.69
C LEU A 273 -2.40 13.40 -7.32
N THR A 274 -1.71 13.71 -6.23
CA THR A 274 -1.97 13.14 -4.90
C THR A 274 -2.43 14.14 -3.86
N ARG A 275 -2.10 15.42 -3.98
CA ARG A 275 -2.67 16.46 -3.12
C ARG A 275 -4.03 16.93 -3.66
N ASP A 276 -4.89 17.32 -2.72
CA ASP A 276 -6.25 17.85 -2.90
C ASP A 276 -7.39 16.82 -3.01
N GLY A 277 -7.32 15.73 -2.24
CA GLY A 277 -8.52 14.90 -1.92
C GLY A 277 -8.64 14.51 -0.45
N GLU A 278 -7.70 14.92 0.39
CA GLU A 278 -7.83 14.81 1.85
C GLU A 278 -8.49 16.11 2.32
N PRO A 279 -9.75 16.10 2.82
CA PRO A 279 -10.28 17.27 3.50
C PRO A 279 -9.46 17.51 4.79
N GLU A 280 -9.04 18.76 5.01
CA GLU A 280 -8.38 19.20 6.27
C GLU A 280 -9.20 18.85 7.53
#